data_AF-A0A436FM22-F1
#
_entry.id   AF-A0A436FM22-F1
#
_cell.length_a   1.000
_cell.length_b   1.000
_cell.length_c   1.000
_cell.angle_alpha   90.00
_cell.angle_beta   90.00
_cell.angle_gamma   90.00
#
_symmetry.space_group_name_H-M   'P 1'
#
loop_
_entity.id
_entity.type
_entity.pdbx_description
1 polymer ?
#
loop_
_entity_poly.entity_id
_entity_poly.type
_entity_poly.pdbx_seq_one_letter_code
_entity_poly.pdbx_strand_id
1 'polypeptide(L)' 'MNFLDEVPAIRRIETSRDDLFAIDVVGHVSAADGENLFGLLEAAYALHPRIDVLVRLVDHDGVDWADIAD' A
#
# COMPACT_ATOMS: atom_id res chain seq x y z
N MET A 1 13.97 18.34 -7.70
CA MET A 1 13.91 16.93 -7.24
C MET A 1 13.27 16.14 -8.37
N ASN A 2 13.87 15.03 -8.79
CA ASN A 2 13.31 14.18 -9.84
C ASN A 2 12.30 13.24 -9.17
N PHE A 3 11.01 13.35 -9.49
CA PHE A 3 9.92 12.53 -8.92
C PHE A 3 10.09 11.00 -9.16
N LEU A 4 11.10 10.60 -9.93
CA LEU A 4 11.41 9.21 -10.28
C LEU A 4 12.36 8.50 -9.29
N ASP A 5 12.93 9.22 -8.31
CA ASP A 5 13.89 8.66 -7.35
C ASP A 5 13.28 8.36 -5.97
N GLU A 6 12.00 8.66 -5.76
CA GLU A 6 11.35 8.43 -4.46
C GLU A 6 10.85 6.99 -4.39
N VAL A 7 11.37 6.23 -3.43
CA VAL A 7 11.01 4.83 -3.24
C VAL A 7 9.58 4.80 -2.68
N PRO A 8 8.64 4.06 -3.30
CA PRO A 8 7.24 4.10 -2.87
C PRO A 8 7.09 3.64 -1.41
N ALA A 9 6.19 4.32 -0.70
CA ALA A 9 5.90 4.06 0.72
C ALA A 9 5.18 2.71 0.90
N ILE A 10 4.39 2.31 -0.10
CA ILE A 10 3.67 1.03 -0.13
C ILE A 10 4.39 0.06 -1.06
N ARG A 11 4.78 -1.11 -0.54
CA ARG A 11 5.51 -2.12 -1.33
C ARG A 11 4.86 -3.49 -1.17
N ARG A 12 4.71 -4.24 -2.26
CA ARG A 12 4.19 -5.61 -2.22
C ARG A 12 5.21 -6.53 -1.56
N ILE A 13 4.72 -7.38 -0.65
CA ILE A 13 5.48 -8.53 -0.15
C ILE A 13 5.11 -9.72 -1.03
N GLU A 14 6.09 -10.37 -1.64
CA GLU A 14 5.85 -11.61 -2.37
C GLU A 14 5.39 -12.71 -1.42
N THR A 15 4.32 -13.41 -1.81
CA THR A 15 3.78 -14.53 -1.04
C THR A 15 3.41 -15.67 -1.97
N SER A 16 3.32 -16.88 -1.42
CA SER A 16 2.84 -18.05 -2.14
C SER A 16 1.31 -18.23 -2.06
N ARG A 17 0.58 -17.33 -1.41
CA ARG A 17 -0.88 -17.35 -1.28
C ARG A 17 -1.48 -16.30 -2.21
N ASP A 18 -2.35 -16.74 -3.11
CA ASP A 18 -3.07 -15.89 -4.06
C ASP A 18 -4.16 -15.05 -3.38
N ASP A 19 -4.77 -15.58 -2.32
CA ASP A 19 -5.77 -14.92 -1.49
C ASP A 19 -5.21 -14.01 -0.37
N LEU A 20 -3.90 -13.73 -0.38
CA LEU A 20 -3.23 -12.87 0.59
C LEU A 20 -2.72 -11.57 -0.07
N PHE A 21 -3.24 -10.45 0.41
CA PHE A 21 -2.72 -9.13 0.09
C PHE A 21 -1.70 -8.70 1.15
N ALA A 22 -0.40 -8.85 0.85
CA ALA A 22 0.68 -8.51 1.77
C ALA A 22 1.47 -7.28 1.29
N ILE A 23 1.66 -6.32 2.19
CA ILE A 23 2.40 -5.08 1.93
C ILE A 23 3.31 -4.65 3.08
N ASP A 24 4.40 -3.98 2.72
CA ASP A 24 5.16 -3.10 3.60
C ASP A 24 4.62 -1.67 3.47
N VAL A 25 4.50 -0.99 4.62
CA VAL A 25 4.33 0.46 4.71
C VAL A 25 5.61 1.02 5.33
N VAL A 26 6.32 1.85 4.57
CA VAL A 26 7.66 2.33 4.88
C VAL A 26 7.71 3.85 4.84
N GLY A 27 8.29 4.46 5.87
CA GLY A 27 8.43 5.91 5.94
C GLY A 27 7.08 6.62 5.91
N HIS A 28 7.02 7.73 5.17
CA HIS A 28 5.89 8.64 5.18
C HIS A 28 4.94 8.35 4.04
N VAL A 29 3.65 8.19 4.36
CA VAL A 29 2.61 7.87 3.37
C VAL A 29 1.93 9.15 2.90
N SER A 30 2.03 9.42 1.60
CA SER A 30 1.34 10.51 0.93
C SER A 30 -0.08 10.13 0.50
N ALA A 31 -0.88 11.12 0.08
CA ALA A 31 -2.19 10.89 -0.53
C ALA A 31 -2.11 9.98 -1.78
N ALA A 32 -1.10 10.19 -2.63
CA ALA A 32 -0.89 9.41 -3.84
C ALA A 32 -0.57 7.93 -3.52
N ASP A 33 0.17 7.67 -2.44
CA ASP A 33 0.39 6.30 -1.95
C ASP A 33 -0.92 5.65 -1.50
N GLY A 34 -1.79 6.42 -0.84
CA GLY A 34 -3.13 6.00 -0.46
C GLY A 34 -4.00 5.60 -1.66
N GLU A 35 -4.08 6.46 -2.68
CA GLU A 35 -4.83 6.19 -3.92
C GLU A 35 -4.31 4.93 -4.62
N ASN A 36 -2.98 4.79 -4.73
CA ASN A 36 -2.36 3.60 -5.31
C ASN A 36 -2.70 2.32 -4.50
N LEU A 37 -2.70 2.39 -3.17
CA LEU A 37 -3.10 1.27 -2.31
C LEU A 37 -4.54 0.84 -2.56
N PHE A 38 -5.47 1.78 -2.74
CA PHE A 38 -6.87 1.46 -3.09
C PHE A 38 -6.96 0.74 -4.42
N GLY A 39 -6.27 1.23 -5.47
CA GLY A 39 -6.25 0.55 -6.77
C GLY A 39 -5.68 -0.88 -6.70
N LEU A 40 -4.65 -1.10 -5.87
CA LEU A 40 -4.10 -2.44 -5.62
C LEU A 40 -5.11 -3.36 -4.90
N LEU A 41 -5.85 -2.84 -3.92
CA LEU A 41 -6.89 -3.59 -3.20
C LEU A 41 -8.07 -3.93 -4.12
N GLU A 42 -8.52 -2.99 -4.95
CA GLU A 42 -9.58 -3.22 -5.94
C GLU A 42 -9.21 -4.35 -6.90
N ALA A 43 -7.99 -4.34 -7.42
CA ALA A 43 -7.48 -5.41 -8.27
C ALA A 43 -7.44 -6.78 -7.56
N ALA A 44 -7.07 -6.81 -6.28
CA ALA A 44 -7.08 -8.03 -5.48
C ALA A 44 -8.51 -8.56 -5.26
N TYR A 45 -9.46 -7.68 -4.93
CA TYR A 45 -10.87 -8.03 -4.76
C TYR A 45 -11.54 -8.50 -6.05
N ALA A 46 -11.08 -8.03 -7.21
CA ALA A 46 -11.56 -8.51 -8.50
C ALA A 46 -11.22 -10.00 -8.76
N LEU A 47 -10.12 -10.50 -8.18
CA LEU A 47 -9.70 -11.90 -8.30
C LEU A 47 -10.24 -12.78 -7.17
N HIS A 48 -10.26 -12.25 -5.95
CA HIS A 48 -10.69 -12.95 -4.75
C HIS A 48 -11.73 -12.11 -4.00
N PRO A 49 -13.01 -12.53 -3.92
CA PRO A 49 -14.07 -11.75 -3.27
C PRO A 49 -13.86 -11.57 -1.76
N ARG A 50 -12.94 -12.35 -1.18
CA ARG A 50 -12.48 -12.20 0.20
C ARG A 50 -10.98 -12.47 0.21
N ILE A 51 -10.22 -11.56 0.81
CA ILE A 51 -8.76 -11.65 0.92
C ILE A 51 -8.36 -11.56 2.39
N ASP A 52 -7.26 -12.24 2.73
CA ASP A 52 -6.51 -11.93 3.95
C ASP A 52 -5.59 -10.74 3.68
N VAL A 53 -5.38 -9.89 4.67
CA VAL A 53 -4.49 -8.72 4.55
C VAL A 53 -3.38 -8.81 5.59
N LEU A 54 -2.14 -8.67 5.14
CA LEU A 54 -0.96 -8.55 5.99
C LEU A 54 -0.28 -7.21 5.74
N VAL A 55 -0.20 -6.39 6.79
CA VAL A 55 0.48 -5.11 6.77
C VAL A 55 1.67 -5.19 7.71
N ARG A 56 2.86 -4.92 7.19
CA ARG A 56 4.07 -4.75 8.00
C ARG A 56 4.50 -3.29 7.96
N LEU A 57 4.50 -2.64 9.13
CA LEU A 57 5.01 -1.28 9.29
C LEU A 57 6.52 -1.36 9.54
N VAL A 58 7.32 -0.70 8.71
CA VAL A 58 8.79 -0.66 8.83
C VAL A 58 9.24 0.80 8.81
N ASP A 59 9.92 1.24 9.87
CA ASP A 59 10.41 2.62 9.99
C ASP A 59 9.36 3.69 9.59
N HIS A 60 8.11 3.42 9.93
CA HIS A 60 6.99 4.29 9.60
C HIS A 60 7.03 5.54 10.48
N ASP A 61 7.10 6.72 9.86
CA ASP A 61 7.31 8.01 10.54
C ASP A 61 6.10 8.96 10.43
N GLY A 62 5.11 8.66 9.58
CA GLY A 62 3.88 9.44 9.51
C GLY A 62 2.97 9.14 8.32
N VAL A 63 1.77 9.73 8.38
CA VAL A 63 0.78 9.69 7.31
C VAL A 63 0.15 11.08 7.18
N ASP A 64 0.05 11.60 5.96
CA ASP A 64 -0.70 12.83 5.67
C ASP A 64 -2.20 12.56 5.61
N TRP A 65 -2.83 12.48 6.78
CA TRP A 65 -4.25 12.12 6.91
C TRP A 65 -5.23 13.11 6.26
N ALA A 66 -4.82 14.38 6.09
CA ALA A 66 -5.70 15.43 5.58
C ALA A 66 -6.17 15.18 4.15
N ASP A 67 -5.41 14.40 3.37
CA ASP A 67 -5.64 14.18 1.95
C ASP A 67 -6.01 12.73 1.60
N ILE A 68 -6.17 11.85 2.60
CA ILE A 68 -6.50 10.43 2.42
C ILE A 68 -8.00 10.15 2.61
N ALA A 69 -8.71 10.99 3.37
CA ALA A 69 -10.12 10.82 3.67
C ALA A 69 -10.92 12.03 3.17
N ASP A 70 -11.33 11.99 1.90
CA ASP A 70 -12.45 12.78 1.36
C ASP A 70 -13.48 11.82 0.73
#